data_AF-A0A1C9C8A7-F1
#
_entry.id   AF-A0A1C9C8A7-F1
#
_cell.length_a   1.000
_cell.length_b   1.000
_cell.length_c   1.000
_cell.angle_alpha   90.00
_cell.angle_beta   90.00
_cell.angle_gamma   90.00
#
_symmetry.space_group_name_H-M   'P 1'
#
loop_
_entity.id
_entity.type
_entity.pdbx_description
1 polymer ?
#
loop_
_entity_poly.entity_id
_entity_poly.type
_entity_poly.pdbx_seq_one_letter_code
_entity_poly.pdbx_strand_id
1 'polypeptide(L)' 'MYHNQWICGCSQSAEKWNGRLAMLAFSVIFIFEISTSISILYVLAISSY' A
#
# COMPACT_ATOMS: atom_id res chain seq x y z
N MET A 1 -29.06 -7.68 18.28
CA MET A 1 -27.61 -7.94 18.04
C MET A 1 -26.96 -6.59 17.78
N TYR A 2 -26.23 -6.05 18.77
CA TYR A 2 -25.51 -4.79 18.59
C TYR A 2 -24.25 -5.06 17.78
N HIS A 3 -24.24 -4.65 16.50
CA HIS A 3 -23.04 -4.70 15.68
C HIS A 3 -22.11 -3.61 16.22
N ASN A 4 -20.91 -3.99 16.65
CA ASN A 4 -19.93 -3.02 17.16
C ASN A 4 -19.52 -2.07 16.03
N GLN A 5 -20.10 -0.86 16.00
CA GLN A 5 -19.82 0.17 15.00
C GLN A 5 -18.43 0.82 15.17
N TRP A 6 -17.67 0.38 16.18
CA TRP A 6 -16.34 0.88 16.53
C TRP A 6 -15.17 0.02 16.02
N ILE A 7 -15.39 -0.87 15.05
CA ILE A 7 -14.29 -1.48 14.29
C ILE A 7 -13.87 -0.47 13.22
N CYS A 8 -13.14 0.56 13.65
CA CYS A 8 -12.66 1.64 12.81
C CYS A 8 -11.81 1.06 11.66
N GLY A 9 -12.33 1.07 10.43
CA GLY A 9 -11.59 0.74 9.19
C GLY A 9 -11.19 -0.72 8.95
N CYS A 10 -11.03 -1.55 9.99
CA CYS A 10 -10.59 -2.96 9.85
C CYS A 10 -11.76 -3.93 9.66
N SER A 11 -12.60 -3.71 8.66
CA SER A 11 -13.56 -4.73 8.22
C SER A 11 -12.86 -5.79 7.37
N GLN A 12 -13.31 -7.05 7.43
CA GLN A 12 -12.71 -8.13 6.62
C GLN A 12 -12.73 -7.80 5.11
N SER A 13 -13.76 -7.09 4.64
CA SER A 13 -13.83 -6.60 3.26
C SER A 13 -12.77 -5.53 2.99
N ALA A 14 -12.56 -4.58 3.90
CA ALA A 14 -11.52 -3.57 3.77
C ALA A 14 -10.12 -4.19 3.78
N GLU A 15 -9.84 -5.18 4.64
CA GLU A 15 -8.56 -5.89 4.65
C GLU A 15 -8.29 -6.62 3.32
N LYS A 16 -9.30 -7.31 2.77
CA LYS A 16 -9.20 -7.98 1.46
C LYS A 16 -8.91 -7.00 0.33
N TRP A 17 -9.58 -5.86 0.31
CA TRP A 17 -9.36 -4.82 -0.70
C TRP A 17 -7.99 -4.14 -0.53
N ASN A 18 -7.63 -3.74 0.68
CA ASN A 18 -6.33 -3.12 0.99
C ASN A 18 -5.17 -4.05 0.65
N GLY A 19 -5.30 -5.36 0.91
CA GLY A 19 -4.30 -6.35 0.52
C GLY A 19 -4.10 -6.44 -1.00
N ARG A 20 -5.20 -6.46 -1.78
CA ARG A 20 -5.12 -6.45 -3.25
C ARG A 20 -4.49 -5.15 -3.78
N LEU A 21 -4.89 -4.01 -3.24
CA LEU A 21 -4.31 -2.71 -3.56
C LEU A 21 -2.82 -2.65 -3.25
N ALA A 22 -2.38 -3.18 -2.11
CA ALA A 22 -0.97 -3.25 -1.73
C ALA A 22 -0.14 -4.12 -2.69
N MET A 23 -0.65 -5.29 -3.09
CA MET A 23 0.03 -6.17 -4.06
C MET A 23 0.17 -5.51 -5.45
N LEU A 24 -0.88 -4.81 -5.90
CA LEU A 24 -0.85 -4.05 -7.15
C LEU A 24 0.14 -2.88 -7.07
N ALA A 25 0.08 -2.10 -5.99
CA ALA A 25 1.00 -0.98 -5.78
C ALA A 25 2.46 -1.44 -5.75
N PHE A 26 2.76 -2.55 -5.05
CA PHE A 26 4.10 -3.13 -5.01
C PHE A 26 4.60 -3.53 -6.40
N SER A 27 3.74 -4.13 -7.22
CA SER A 27 4.09 -4.51 -8.60
C SER A 27 4.40 -3.29 -9.47
N VAL A 28 3.62 -2.21 -9.33
CA VAL A 28 3.86 -0.94 -10.05
C VAL A 28 5.16 -0.28 -9.59
N ILE A 29 5.41 -0.22 -8.28
CA ILE A 29 6.65 0.34 -7.71
C ILE A 29 7.85 -0.43 -8.25
N PHE A 30 7.80 -1.76 -8.27
CA PHE A 30 8.91 -2.58 -8.76
C PHE A 30 9.22 -2.33 -10.24
N ILE A 31 8.20 -2.25 -11.11
CA ILE A 31 8.37 -1.92 -12.52
C ILE A 31 8.96 -0.51 -12.69
N PHE A 32 8.50 0.45 -11.89
CA PHE A 32 8.99 1.82 -11.89
C PHE A 32 10.47 1.91 -11.46
N GLU A 33 10.87 1.25 -10.36
CA GLU A 33 12.25 1.25 -9.88
C GLU A 33 13.19 0.60 -10.90
N ILE A 34 12.79 -0.50 -11.54
CA ILE A 34 13.59 -1.13 -12.61
C ILE A 34 13.77 -0.19 -13.81
N SER A 35 12.70 0.50 -14.22
CA SER A 35 12.74 1.35 -15.41
C SER A 35 13.53 2.64 -15.21
N THR A 36 13.50 3.19 -14.00
CA THR A 36 14.14 4.49 -13.69
C THR A 36 15.48 4.36 -12.99
N SER A 37 15.77 3.19 -12.40
CA SER A 37 16.91 2.98 -11.49
C SER A 37 16.94 3.95 -10.29
N ILE A 38 15.79 4.53 -9.94
CA ILE A 38 15.61 5.43 -8.80
C ILE A 38 14.81 4.69 -7.73
N SER A 39 15.28 4.70 -6.49
CA SER A 39 14.57 4.06 -5.38
C SER A 39 13.28 4.81 -5.03
N ILE A 40 12.21 4.07 -4.71
CA ILE A 40 10.94 4.61 -4.24
C ILE A 40 11.10 5.43 -2.94
N LEU A 41 12.09 5.09 -2.11
CA LEU A 41 12.40 5.85 -0.89
C LEU A 41 12.91 7.26 -1.19
N TYR A 42 13.62 7.42 -2.32
CA TYR A 42 14.05 8.73 -2.80
C TYR A 42 12.87 9.53 -3.33
N VAL A 43 11.99 8.90 -4.12
CA VAL A 43 10.77 9.55 -4.64
C VAL A 43 9.85 10.02 -3.50
N LEU A 44 9.73 9.24 -2.43
CA LEU A 44 8.94 9.59 -1.25
C LEU A 44 9.63 10.60 -0.32
N ALA A 45 10.85 11.05 -0.65
CA ALA A 45 11.67 11.92 0.20
C ALA A 45 11.91 11.37 1.62
N ILE A 46 11.88 10.04 1.78
CA ILE A 46 12.14 9.35 3.04
C ILE A 46 13.64 9.14 3.23
N SER A 47 14.33 8.80 2.14
CA SER A 47 15.77 8.59 2.14
C SER A 47 16.42 9.45 1.08
N SER A 48 17.31 10.32 1.52
CA SER A 48 18.22 11.06 0.65
C SER A 48 19.53 10.26 0.61
N TYR A 49 19.93 9.83 -0.59
CA TYR A 49 21.33 9.49 -0.83
C TYR A 49 22.17 10.76 -0.85
#